data_AF-A0A9N9NQC6-F1
#
_entry.id   AF-A0A9N9NQC6-F1
#
_cell.length_a   1.000
_cell.length_b   1.000
_cell.length_c   1.000
_cell.angle_alpha   90.00
_cell.angle_beta   90.00
_cell.angle_gamma   90.00
#
_symmetry.space_group_name_H-M   'P 1'
#
loop_
_entity.id
_entity.type
_entity.pdbx_description
1 polymer ?
#
loop_
_entity_poly.entity_id
_entity_poly.type
_entity_poly.pdbx_seq_one_letter_code
_entity_poly.pdbx_strand_id
1 'polypeptide(L)'
;MVFYIKRKKWEAYQVRKATDTVLNLMKQDREIVSEQWRESVMHQVTDDLTRIYLWKRVEERLQENPLVRTRRLDDYKGRRSLQWDWLGEKHAIY
;
A
#
# COMPACT_ATOMS: atom_id res chain seq x y z
N MET A 1 27.42 -3.47 10.75
CA MET A 1 26.45 -4.54 10.41
C MET A 1 25.15 -4.48 11.23
N VAL A 2 25.20 -4.20 12.53
CA VAL A 2 24.00 -4.13 13.41
C VAL A 2 22.97 -3.04 13.02
N PHE A 3 23.44 -1.85 12.63
CA PHE A 3 22.55 -0.75 12.20
C PHE A 3 21.75 -1.09 10.93
N TYR A 4 22.37 -1.79 9.98
CA TYR A 4 21.72 -2.21 8.74
C TYR A 4 20.60 -3.23 8.99
N ILE A 5 20.81 -4.17 9.91
CA ILE A 5 19.79 -5.16 10.31
C ILE A 5 18.62 -4.47 11.02
N LYS A 6 18.91 -3.52 11.91
CA LYS A 6 17.86 -2.73 12.60
C LYS A 6 17.03 -1.92 11.61
N ARG A 7 17.67 -1.30 10.62
CA ARG A 7 16.98 -0.55 9.56
C ARG A 7 16.06 -1.46 8.74
N LYS A 8 16.55 -2.60 8.24
CA LYS A 8 15.71 -3.55 7.49
C LYS A 8 14.50 -4.06 8.26
N LYS A 9 14.67 -4.37 9.55
CA LYS A 9 13.55 -4.79 10.42
C LYS A 9 12.52 -3.67 10.59
N TRP A 10 12.99 -2.44 10.78
CA TRP A 10 12.12 -1.27 10.88
C TRP A 10 11.36 -1.03 9.56
N GLU A 11 12.03 -1.09 8.42
CA GLU A 11 11.40 -0.92 7.10
C GLU A 11 10.32 -1.98 6.86
N ALA A 12 10.63 -3.26 7.12
CA ALA A 12 9.67 -4.35 7.01
C ALA A 12 8.45 -4.16 7.93
N TYR A 13 8.67 -3.66 9.15
CA TYR A 13 7.60 -3.33 10.09
C TYR A 13 6.71 -2.18 9.58
N GLN A 14 7.31 -1.09 9.06
CA GLN A 14 6.54 0.03 8.50
C GLN A 14 5.71 -0.43 7.30
N VAL A 15 6.31 -1.17 6.38
CA VAL A 15 5.62 -1.72 5.19
C VAL A 15 4.45 -2.60 5.63
N ARG A 16 4.67 -3.57 6.53
CA ARG A 16 3.59 -4.45 7.01
C ARG A 16 2.46 -3.66 7.64
N LYS A 17 2.78 -2.74 8.56
CA LYS A 17 1.78 -1.91 9.25
C LYS A 17 0.96 -1.08 8.25
N ALA A 18 1.61 -0.45 7.29
CA ALA A 18 0.95 0.33 6.26
C ALA A 18 0.10 -0.55 5.33
N THR A 19 0.61 -1.71 4.90
CA THR A 19 -0.18 -2.69 4.12
C THR A 19 -1.45 -3.08 4.86
N ASP A 20 -1.36 -3.42 6.16
CA ASP A 20 -2.53 -3.79 6.96
C ASP A 20 -3.53 -2.63 7.08
N THR A 21 -3.06 -1.39 7.26
CA THR A 21 -3.92 -0.19 7.24
C THR A 21 -4.65 -0.04 5.90
N VAL A 22 -3.93 -0.16 4.79
CA VAL A 22 -4.52 0.01 3.45
C VAL A 22 -5.50 -1.13 3.15
N LEU A 23 -5.19 -2.38 3.51
CA LEU A 23 -6.12 -3.50 3.36
C LEU A 23 -7.40 -3.30 4.18
N ASN A 24 -7.29 -2.76 5.40
CA ASN A 24 -8.47 -2.46 6.21
C ASN A 24 -9.30 -1.31 5.61
N LEU A 25 -8.64 -0.29 5.04
CA LEU A 25 -9.32 0.75 4.26
C LEU A 25 -10.04 0.14 3.05
N MET A 26 -9.38 -0.74 2.28
CA MET A 26 -9.98 -1.44 1.14
C MET A 26 -11.18 -2.32 1.51
N LYS A 27 -11.19 -2.90 2.72
CA LYS A 27 -12.34 -3.67 3.21
C LYS A 27 -13.55 -2.79 3.50
N GLN A 28 -13.33 -1.55 3.92
CA GLN A 28 -14.40 -0.58 4.20
C GLN A 28 -14.84 0.09 2.90
N ASP A 29 -13.88 0.66 2.18
CA ASP A 29 -14.03 1.29 0.88
C ASP A 29 -13.50 0.31 -0.17
N ARG A 30 -14.40 -0.46 -0.78
CA ARG A 30 -14.09 -1.54 -1.74
C ARG A 30 -13.14 -1.14 -2.87
N GLU A 31 -13.04 0.15 -3.16
CA GLU A 31 -12.16 0.71 -4.17
C GLU A 31 -11.41 1.92 -3.59
N ILE A 32 -10.09 1.91 -3.68
CA ILE A 32 -9.25 3.05 -3.27
C ILE A 32 -8.17 3.34 -4.31
N VAL A 33 -7.72 4.59 -4.34
CA VAL A 33 -6.68 5.06 -5.24
C VAL A 33 -5.38 5.29 -4.46
N SER A 34 -4.24 4.88 -5.03
CA SER A 34 -2.89 5.01 -4.45
C SER A 34 -2.64 6.36 -3.76
N GLU A 35 -3.04 7.45 -4.40
CA GLU A 35 -2.83 8.82 -3.96
C GLU A 35 -3.66 9.21 -2.73
N GLN A 36 -4.80 8.57 -2.51
CA GLN A 36 -5.67 8.87 -1.37
C GLN A 36 -5.05 8.44 -0.04
N TRP A 37 -4.29 7.35 -0.06
CA TRP A 37 -3.65 6.83 1.15
C TRP A 37 -2.17 7.17 1.20
N ARG A 38 -1.49 7.50 0.09
CA ARG A 38 -0.05 7.82 0.03
C ARG A 38 0.44 8.76 1.14
N GLU A 39 -0.30 9.82 1.44
CA GLU A 39 0.07 10.80 2.47
C GLU A 39 -0.35 10.36 3.89
N SER A 40 -1.37 9.51 3.98
CA SER A 40 -1.93 9.01 5.24
C SER A 40 -1.09 7.86 5.81
N VAL A 41 -0.59 6.96 4.96
CA VAL A 41 0.35 5.93 5.40
C VAL A 41 1.74 6.50 5.58
N MET A 42 2.36 6.17 6.71
CA MET A 42 3.74 6.53 7.02
C MET A 42 3.99 8.04 7.16
N HIS A 43 2.97 8.82 7.57
CA HIS A 43 3.14 10.23 7.94
C HIS A 43 4.22 10.44 9.03
N GLN A 44 4.47 9.43 9.86
CA GLN A 44 5.56 9.44 10.85
C GLN A 44 6.97 9.38 10.25
N VAL A 45 7.13 9.10 8.95
CA VAL A 45 8.43 9.08 8.26
C VAL A 45 8.68 10.45 7.66
N THR A 46 9.60 11.21 8.26
CA THR A 46 9.97 12.56 7.86
C THR A 46 10.82 12.63 6.59
N ASP A 47 11.58 11.58 6.27
CA ASP A 47 12.39 11.53 5.07
C ASP A 47 11.55 11.16 3.83
N ASP A 48 11.38 12.10 2.91
CA ASP A 48 10.52 11.95 1.74
C ASP A 48 10.95 10.80 0.82
N LEU A 49 12.26 10.62 0.62
CA LEU A 49 12.78 9.55 -0.23
C LEU A 49 12.51 8.17 0.37
N THR A 50 12.73 8.02 1.67
CA THR A 50 12.41 6.81 2.43
C THR A 50 10.91 6.55 2.42
N ARG A 51 10.09 7.58 2.58
CA ARG A 51 8.62 7.46 2.51
C ARG A 51 8.17 6.96 1.13
N ILE A 52 8.70 7.53 0.05
CA ILE A 52 8.42 7.08 -1.32
C ILE A 52 8.90 5.63 -1.54
N TYR A 53 10.08 5.28 -1.04
CA TYR A 53 10.62 3.92 -1.14
C TYR A 53 9.73 2.90 -0.42
N LEU A 54 9.37 3.18 0.83
CA LEU A 54 8.51 2.30 1.62
C LEU A 54 7.10 2.19 1.04
N TRP A 55 6.58 3.30 0.50
CA TRP A 55 5.29 3.32 -0.18
C TRP A 55 5.25 2.37 -1.38
N LYS A 56 6.27 2.41 -2.26
CA LYS A 56 6.38 1.46 -3.38
C LYS A 56 6.40 0.00 -2.91
N ARG A 57 7.07 -0.29 -1.80
CA ARG A 57 7.08 -1.64 -1.21
C ARG A 57 5.73 -2.07 -0.66
N VAL A 58 4.90 -1.13 -0.20
CA VAL A 58 3.50 -1.42 0.18
C VAL A 58 2.69 -1.77 -1.06
N GLU A 59 2.83 -1.01 -2.15
CA GLU A 59 2.17 -1.30 -3.43
C GLU A 59 2.54 -2.70 -3.95
N GLU A 60 3.83 -3.08 -3.90
CA GLU A 60 4.30 -4.42 -4.26
C GLU A 60 3.60 -5.51 -3.43
N ARG A 61 3.54 -5.36 -2.09
CA ARG A 61 2.85 -6.34 -1.23
C ARG A 61 1.35 -6.43 -1.45
N LEU A 62 0.71 -5.31 -1.83
CA LEU A 62 -0.72 -5.29 -2.15
C LEU A 62 -0.97 -5.99 -3.48
N GLN A 63 -0.09 -5.85 -4.47
CA GLN A 63 -0.18 -6.54 -5.76
C GLN A 63 0.00 -8.06 -5.62
N GLU A 64 0.82 -8.50 -4.68
CA GLU A 64 1.00 -9.92 -4.34
C GLU A 64 -0.21 -10.51 -3.60
N ASN A 65 -1.13 -9.68 -3.08
CA ASN A 65 -2.27 -10.17 -2.32
C ASN A 65 -3.38 -10.67 -3.26
N PRO A 66 -3.78 -11.96 -3.20
CA PRO A 66 -4.80 -12.52 -4.10
C PRO A 66 -6.19 -11.90 -3.89
N LEU A 67 -6.42 -11.21 -2.77
CA LEU A 67 -7.68 -10.55 -2.45
C LEU A 67 -7.73 -9.10 -2.97
N VAL A 68 -6.73 -8.65 -3.72
CA VAL A 68 -6.65 -7.29 -4.21
C VAL A 68 -6.42 -7.30 -5.72
N ARG A 69 -7.23 -6.56 -6.46
CA ARG A 69 -7.04 -6.32 -7.89
C ARG A 69 -6.47 -4.93 -8.10
N THR A 70 -5.47 -4.82 -8.95
CA THR A 70 -4.93 -3.53 -9.38
C THR A 70 -5.39 -3.16 -10.78
N ARG A 71 -5.67 -1.87 -10.97
CA ARG A 71 -5.90 -1.26 -12.28
C ARG A 71 -5.12 0.03 -12.39
N ARG A 72 -4.63 0.33 -13.59
CA ARG A 72 -4.03 1.64 -13.87
C ARG A 72 -5.14 2.65 -14.13
N LEU A 73 -5.01 3.81 -13.50
CA LEU A 73 -5.81 4.99 -13.80
C LEU A 73 -4.93 5.96 -14.57
N ASP A 74 -5.20 6.12 -15.85
CA ASP A 74 -4.41 7.00 -16.72
C ASP A 74 -4.77 8.49 -16.53
N ASP A 75 -5.89 8.81 -15.89
CA ASP A 75 -6.36 10.19 -15.67
C ASP A 75 -7.01 10.41 -14.28
N TYR A 76 -6.27 10.14 -13.20
CA TYR A 76 -6.70 10.54 -11.86
C TYR A 76 -6.11 11.91 -11.52
N LYS A 77 -6.94 12.96 -11.53
CA LYS A 77 -6.51 14.36 -11.29
C LYS A 77 -5.34 14.79 -12.21
N GLY A 78 -5.36 14.36 -13.47
CA GLY A 78 -4.29 14.65 -14.44
C GLY A 78 -2.96 13.94 -14.17
N ARG A 79 -2.96 12.86 -13.36
CA ARG A 79 -1.78 12.03 -13.07
C ARG A 79 -2.10 10.56 -13.25
N ARG A 80 -1.06 9.79 -13.60
CA ARG A 80 -1.12 8.33 -13.61
C ARG A 80 -1.12 7.80 -12.19
N SER A 81 -2.09 6.98 -11.88
CA SER A 81 -2.34 6.41 -10.56
C SER A 81 -2.65 4.91 -10.66
N LEU A 82 -2.68 4.23 -9.51
CA LEU A 82 -3.19 2.88 -9.37
C LEU A 82 -4.48 2.90 -8.55
N GLN A 83 -5.51 2.27 -9.11
CA GLN A 83 -6.71 1.88 -8.37
C GLN A 83 -6.54 0.46 -7.84
N TRP A 84 -7.03 0.27 -6.63
CA TRP A 84 -7.00 -0.98 -5.90
C TRP A 84 -8.42 -1.38 -5.51
N ASP A 85 -8.85 -2.55 -5.98
CA ASP A 85 -10.17 -3.10 -5.69
C ASP A 85 -10.04 -4.28 -4.72
N TRP A 86 -10.87 -4.32 -3.68
CA TRP A 86 -10.99 -5.47 -2.77
C TRP A 86 -11.83 -6.59 -3.38
N LEU A 87 -11.25 -7.80 -3.46
CA LEU A 87 -11.90 -9.02 -3.96
C LEU A 87 -12.40 -9.96 -2.85
N GLY A 88 -12.04 -9.70 -1.59
CA GLY A 88 -12.08 -10.67 -0.49
C GLY A 88 -13.44 -11.18 -0.03
N GLU A 89 -14.55 -10.69 -0.60
CA GLU A 89 -15.89 -11.25 -0.35
C GLU A 89 -16.43 -12.09 -1.54
N LYS A 90 -15.83 -12.00 -2.74
CA LYS A 90 -16.25 -12.82 -3.89
C LYS A 90 -15.52 -14.16 -3.98
N HIS A 91 -14.46 -14.37 -3.21
CA HIS A 91 -13.70 -15.62 -3.17
C HIS A 91 -14.11 -16.58 -2.04
N ALA A 92 -15.16 -16.27 -1.26
CA ALA A 92 -15.67 -17.16 -0.21
C ALA A 92 -16.76 -18.15 -0.71
N ILE A 93 -16.96 -18.28 -2.02
CA ILE A 93 -17.84 -19.29 -2.61
C ILE A 93 -17.03 -20.04 -3.68
N TYR A 94 -16.31 -21.07 -3.27
CA TYR A 94 -16.10 -22.31 -4.04
C TYR A 94 -15.53 -23.41 -3.14
#